data_AF-S8CDU8-F1
#
_entry.id   AF-S8CDU8-F1
#
_cell.length_a   1.000
_cell.length_b   1.000
_cell.length_c   1.000
_cell.angle_alpha   90.00
_cell.angle_beta   90.00
_cell.angle_gamma   90.00
#
_symmetry.space_group_name_H-M   'P 1'
#
loop_
_entity.id
_entity.type
_entity.pdbx_description
1 polymer ?
#
loop_
_entity_poly.entity_id
_entity_poly.type
_entity_poly.pdbx_seq_one_letter_code
_entity_poly.pdbx_strand_id
1 'polypeptide(L)'
;IPAYTIACFPVPKTFNEELNRLIARFWWNNRGISKIHWLPWKKITSSKKAGGLGFRDLHLQNQALLTKQGLNIMARLSSLMRPNISLIQHSLRAGLGRSPSRTWRGIHASRQLITVGLRWRVGSGEKIQVWKDPWITRGPPFKPI
;
A
#
# COMPACT_ATOMS: atom_id res chain seq x y z
N ILE A 1 11.56 15.69 -1.43
CA ILE A 1 10.88 14.73 -2.33
C ILE A 1 9.42 15.16 -2.48
N PRO A 2 8.85 15.23 -3.69
CA PRO A 2 7.48 15.69 -3.88
C PRO A 2 6.48 14.69 -3.30
N ALA A 3 6.08 14.90 -2.05
CA ALA A 3 5.23 13.97 -1.30
C ALA A 3 3.83 13.82 -1.91
N TYR A 4 3.30 14.88 -2.51
CA TYR A 4 1.97 14.89 -3.10
C TYR A 4 1.85 13.97 -4.31
N THR A 5 2.81 14.01 -5.24
CA THR A 5 2.78 13.16 -6.44
C THR A 5 2.92 11.69 -6.09
N ILE A 6 3.77 11.35 -5.12
CA ILE A 6 3.92 9.99 -4.58
C ILE A 6 2.67 9.54 -3.82
N ALA A 7 1.88 10.45 -3.26
CA ALA A 7 0.64 10.09 -2.57
C ALA A 7 -0.52 9.79 -3.53
N CYS A 8 -0.63 10.55 -4.63
CA CYS A 8 -1.82 10.52 -5.49
C CYS A 8 -1.68 9.67 -6.76
N PHE A 9 -0.45 9.34 -7.19
CA PHE A 9 -0.22 8.68 -8.47
C PHE A 9 0.72 7.48 -8.37
N PRO A 10 0.49 6.40 -9.15
CA PRO A 10 1.45 5.32 -9.29
C PRO A 10 2.72 5.86 -9.96
N VAL A 11 3.82 5.75 -9.23
CA VAL A 11 5.15 6.14 -9.70
C VAL A 11 5.83 4.90 -10.29
N PRO A 12 6.43 4.99 -11.50
CA PRO A 12 7.17 3.89 -12.09
C PRO A 12 8.24 3.34 -11.14
N LYS A 13 8.40 2.01 -11.10
CA LYS A 13 9.42 1.37 -10.25
C LYS A 13 10.83 1.84 -10.62
N THR A 14 11.12 1.98 -11.92
CA THR A 14 12.39 2.48 -12.44
C THR A 14 12.74 3.86 -11.88
N PHE A 15 11.79 4.79 -11.89
CA PHE A 15 11.98 6.13 -11.33
C PHE A 15 12.22 6.10 -9.81
N ASN A 16 11.49 5.26 -9.08
CA ASN A 16 11.73 5.06 -7.64
C ASN A 16 13.12 4.48 -7.36
N GLU A 17 13.58 3.55 -8.19
CA GLU A 17 14.92 2.97 -8.10
C GLU A 17 16.02 3.99 -8.39
N GLU A 18 15.83 4.86 -9.38
CA GLU A 18 16.73 5.98 -9.67
C GLU A 18 16.81 6.97 -8.49
N LEU A 19 15.67 7.37 -7.94
CA LEU A 19 15.64 8.21 -6.74
C LEU A 19 16.31 7.53 -5.54
N ASN A 20 16.03 6.26 -5.30
CA ASN A 20 16.68 5.48 -4.25
C ASN A 20 18.21 5.43 -4.44
N ARG A 21 18.70 5.29 -5.67
CA ARG A 21 20.14 5.35 -6.00
C ARG A 21 20.73 6.74 -5.72
N LEU A 22 20.02 7.81 -6.08
CA LEU A 22 20.47 9.18 -5.79
C LEU A 22 20.55 9.45 -4.29
N ILE A 23 19.55 9.02 -3.53
CA ILE A 23 19.54 9.15 -2.07
C ILE A 23 20.67 8.30 -1.47
N ALA A 24 20.88 7.07 -1.95
CA ALA A 24 21.97 6.21 -1.50
C ALA A 24 23.35 6.85 -1.75
N ARG A 25 23.57 7.38 -2.96
CA ARG A 25 24.80 8.08 -3.32
C ARG A 25 25.01 9.31 -2.44
N PHE A 26 23.97 10.12 -2.26
CA PHE A 26 24.03 11.29 -1.39
C PHE A 26 24.37 10.91 0.06
N TRP A 27 23.76 9.83 0.59
CA TRP A 27 23.99 9.38 1.95
C TRP A 27 25.41 8.87 2.19
N TRP A 28 25.96 8.10 1.25
CA TRP A 28 27.29 7.51 1.39
C TRP A 28 28.41 8.45 0.97
N ASN A 29 28.15 9.41 0.08
CA ASN A 29 29.17 10.36 -0.37
C ASN A 29 29.33 11.52 0.62
N ASN A 30 30.59 11.89 0.86
CA ASN A 30 30.91 13.11 1.60
C ASN A 30 31.90 13.93 0.79
N ARG A 31 31.54 15.19 0.47
CA ARG A 31 32.40 16.17 -0.23
C ARG A 31 32.99 15.67 -1.57
N GLY A 32 32.18 15.02 -2.40
CA GLY A 32 32.57 14.66 -3.78
C GLY A 32 33.41 13.38 -3.92
N ILE A 33 33.82 12.75 -2.82
CA ILE A 33 34.51 11.45 -2.87
C ILE A 33 33.46 10.33 -2.80
N SER A 34 33.43 9.48 -3.83
CA SER A 34 32.59 8.29 -3.86
C SER A 34 33.07 7.29 -2.82
N LYS A 35 32.29 7.05 -1.77
CA LYS A 35 32.65 6.08 -0.72
C LYS A 35 32.06 4.70 -1.00
N ILE A 36 32.66 3.68 -0.39
CA ILE A 36 32.16 2.30 -0.41
C ILE A 36 30.79 2.24 0.26
N HIS A 37 29.82 1.64 -0.41
CA HIS A 37 28.51 1.32 0.14
C HIS A 37 28.62 0.11 1.06
N TRP A 38 28.83 0.34 2.36
CA TRP A 38 29.00 -0.74 3.36
C TRP A 38 27.78 -1.63 3.55
N LEU A 39 26.58 -1.10 3.27
CA LEU A 39 25.33 -1.83 3.41
C LEU A 39 24.48 -1.68 2.15
N PRO A 40 23.80 -2.75 1.71
CA PRO A 40 22.88 -2.68 0.59
C PRO A 40 21.68 -1.78 0.96
N TRP A 41 21.17 -1.03 -0.03
CA TRP A 41 20.05 -0.09 0.18
C TRP A 41 18.82 -0.76 0.81
N LYS A 42 18.52 -2.02 0.43
CA LYS A 42 17.42 -2.82 1.00
C LYS A 42 17.54 -3.01 2.53
N LYS A 43 18.77 -3.14 3.05
CA LYS A 43 19.02 -3.29 4.49
C LYS A 43 18.89 -1.94 5.21
N ILE A 44 19.28 -0.85 4.56
CA ILE A 44 19.13 0.52 5.06
C ILE A 44 17.65 0.91 5.16
N THR A 45 16.83 0.54 4.16
CA THR A 45 15.38 0.81 4.13
C THR A 45 14.55 -0.13 4.99
N SER A 46 15.16 -1.18 5.55
CA SER A 46 14.48 -2.06 6.49
C SER A 46 14.13 -1.31 7.80
N SER A 47 13.09 -1.77 8.49
CA SER A 47 12.68 -1.17 9.76
C SER A 47 13.80 -1.24 10.81
N LYS A 48 13.86 -0.27 11.72
CA LYS A 48 14.81 -0.31 12.85
C LYS A 48 14.66 -1.57 13.70
N LYS A 49 13.42 -2.06 13.87
CA LYS A 49 13.13 -3.33 14.56
C LYS A 49 13.72 -4.56 13.85
N ALA A 50 13.88 -4.49 12.53
CA ALA A 50 14.49 -5.53 11.71
C ALA A 50 16.00 -5.29 11.47
N GLY A 51 16.64 -4.40 12.25
CA GLY A 51 18.08 -4.11 12.13
C GLY A 51 18.46 -3.20 10.97
N GLY A 52 17.49 -2.49 10.36
CA GLY A 52 17.74 -1.46 9.36
C GLY A 52 17.87 -0.05 9.96
N LEU A 53 18.11 0.94 9.11
CA LEU A 53 18.23 2.35 9.53
C LEU A 53 16.90 3.10 9.48
N GLY A 54 15.84 2.48 8.95
CA GLY A 54 14.51 3.07 8.87
C GLY A 54 14.34 4.09 7.74
N PHE A 55 15.20 4.04 6.71
CA PHE A 55 14.97 4.80 5.49
C PHE A 55 13.69 4.30 4.80
N ARG A 56 12.98 5.20 4.12
CA ARG A 56 11.76 4.81 3.41
C ARG A 56 12.12 4.32 2.01
N ASP A 57 11.65 3.13 1.67
CA ASP A 57 11.59 2.71 0.28
C ASP A 57 10.44 3.46 -0.41
N LEU A 58 10.78 4.28 -1.42
CA LEU A 58 9.81 5.11 -2.13
C LEU A 58 8.74 4.30 -2.86
N HIS A 59 9.09 3.09 -3.34
CA HIS A 59 8.12 2.22 -3.99
C HIS A 59 7.09 1.70 -2.98
N LEU A 60 7.55 1.20 -1.83
CA LEU A 60 6.68 0.74 -0.76
C LEU A 60 5.85 1.90 -0.18
N GLN A 61 6.43 3.09 -0.07
CA GLN A 61 5.72 4.28 0.37
C GLN A 61 4.62 4.70 -0.61
N ASN A 62 4.89 4.67 -1.93
CA ASN A 62 3.89 4.94 -2.96
C ASN A 62 2.73 3.95 -2.88
N GLN A 63 3.03 2.65 -2.80
CA GLN A 63 2.01 1.61 -2.65
C GLN A 63 1.19 1.78 -1.37
N ALA A 64 1.82 2.07 -0.24
CA ALA A 64 1.13 2.27 1.04
C ALA A 64 0.19 3.48 1.00
N LEU A 65 0.62 4.60 0.40
CA LEU A 65 -0.20 5.81 0.28
C LEU A 65 -1.39 5.61 -0.67
N LEU A 66 -1.18 4.95 -1.81
CA LEU A 66 -2.25 4.60 -2.75
C LEU A 66 -3.27 3.63 -2.11
N THR A 67 -2.78 2.65 -1.34
CA THR A 67 -3.62 1.74 -0.54
C THR A 67 -4.46 2.52 0.45
N LYS A 68 -3.85 3.44 1.21
CA LYS A 68 -4.54 4.30 2.17
C LYS A 68 -5.59 5.19 1.50
N GLN A 69 -5.26 5.78 0.34
CA GLN A 69 -6.19 6.61 -0.43
C GLN A 69 -7.39 5.79 -0.91
N GLY A 70 -7.15 4.60 -1.45
CA GLY A 70 -8.22 3.66 -1.83
C GLY A 70 -9.13 3.30 -0.66
N LEU A 71 -8.55 2.99 0.51
CA LEU A 71 -9.28 2.72 1.75
C LEU A 71 -10.16 3.90 2.18
N ASN A 72 -9.62 5.12 2.17
CA ASN A 72 -10.37 6.32 2.55
C ASN A 72 -11.56 6.59 1.61
N ILE A 73 -11.36 6.41 0.30
CA ILE A 73 -12.43 6.58 -0.69
C ILE A 73 -13.55 5.56 -0.43
N MET A 74 -13.20 4.28 -0.23
CA MET A 74 -14.20 3.24 0.03
C MET A 74 -14.93 3.46 1.36
N ALA A 75 -14.21 3.87 2.41
CA ALA A 75 -14.80 4.20 3.70
C ALA A 75 -15.82 5.35 3.57
N ARG A 76 -15.45 6.42 2.85
CA ARG A 76 -16.34 7.56 2.61
C ARG A 76 -17.55 7.19 1.74
N LEU A 77 -17.38 6.31 0.76
CA LEU A 77 -18.51 5.79 -0.03
C LEU A 77 -19.45 4.95 0.84
N SER A 78 -18.94 4.14 1.76
CA SER A 78 -19.76 3.34 2.69
C SER A 78 -20.42 4.13 3.83
N SER A 79 -19.94 5.35 4.12
CA SER A 79 -20.65 6.26 5.03
C SER A 79 -21.77 7.02 4.32
N LEU A 80 -21.62 7.29 3.02
CA LEU A 80 -22.61 8.01 2.22
C LEU A 80 -23.71 7.08 1.67
N MET A 81 -23.35 5.86 1.28
CA MET A 81 -24.28 4.80 0.88
C MET A 81 -24.32 3.77 2.00
N ARG A 82 -25.50 3.35 2.45
CA ARG A 82 -25.70 2.33 3.50
C ARG A 82 -24.56 1.31 3.49
N PRO A 83 -23.83 1.09 4.61
CA PRO A 83 -22.54 0.43 4.61
C PRO A 83 -22.65 -1.00 4.06
N ASN A 84 -22.38 -1.15 2.77
CA ASN A 84 -22.48 -2.44 2.10
C ASN A 84 -21.09 -2.85 1.63
N ILE A 85 -20.45 -3.71 2.43
CA ILE A 85 -19.13 -4.25 2.13
C ILE A 85 -19.11 -5.04 0.82
N SER A 86 -20.26 -5.58 0.39
CA SER A 86 -20.38 -6.25 -0.91
C SER A 86 -20.17 -5.28 -2.07
N LEU A 87 -20.59 -4.02 -1.95
CA LEU A 87 -20.36 -2.98 -2.97
C LEU A 87 -18.87 -2.64 -3.06
N ILE A 88 -18.18 -2.57 -1.91
CA ILE A 88 -16.73 -2.35 -1.82
C ILE A 88 -15.97 -3.52 -2.46
N GLN A 89 -16.30 -4.76 -2.07
CA GLN A 89 -15.67 -5.95 -2.62
C GLN A 89 -15.92 -6.08 -4.12
N HIS A 90 -17.13 -5.78 -4.59
CA HIS A 90 -17.47 -5.78 -6.01
C HIS A 90 -16.65 -4.74 -6.77
N SER A 91 -16.52 -3.52 -6.22
CA SER A 91 -15.70 -2.44 -6.81
C SER A 91 -14.21 -2.81 -6.90
N LEU A 92 -13.68 -3.54 -5.91
CA LEU A 92 -12.29 -4.02 -5.92
C LEU A 92 -12.07 -5.20 -6.88
N ARG A 93 -13.10 -6.03 -7.09
CA ARG A 93 -13.08 -7.16 -8.04
C ARG A 93 -13.27 -6.70 -9.49
N ALA A 94 -13.85 -5.53 -9.71
CA ALA A 94 -14.03 -4.96 -11.04
C ALA A 94 -12.68 -4.80 -11.78
N GLY A 95 -12.70 -5.01 -13.09
CA GLY A 95 -11.56 -4.74 -13.96
C GLY A 95 -11.22 -3.25 -14.03
N LEU A 96 -10.05 -2.90 -14.57
CA LEU A 96 -9.63 -1.50 -14.72
C LEU A 96 -10.54 -0.66 -15.64
N GLY A 97 -11.32 -1.31 -16.51
CA GLY A 97 -12.12 -0.63 -17.53
C GLY A 97 -11.27 -0.11 -18.70
N ARG A 98 -11.92 0.59 -19.64
CA ARG A 98 -11.31 0.98 -20.94
C ARG A 98 -10.35 2.18 -20.84
N SER A 99 -10.63 3.15 -19.96
CA SER A 99 -9.79 4.34 -19.77
C SER A 99 -9.79 4.79 -18.31
N PRO A 100 -9.04 4.09 -17.43
CA PRO A 100 -8.97 4.45 -16.01
C PRO A 100 -8.11 5.68 -15.78
N SER A 101 -8.53 6.53 -14.83
CA SER A 101 -7.72 7.64 -14.33
C SER A 101 -6.41 7.13 -13.72
N ARG A 102 -5.36 7.95 -13.73
CA ARG A 102 -4.03 7.55 -13.24
C ARG A 102 -4.07 7.18 -11.75
N THR A 103 -4.86 7.89 -10.96
CA THR A 103 -5.12 7.57 -9.56
C THR A 103 -5.85 6.24 -9.40
N TRP A 104 -6.89 5.97 -10.22
CA TRP A 104 -7.60 4.68 -10.17
C TRP A 104 -6.69 3.50 -10.54
N ARG A 105 -5.78 3.66 -11.50
CA ARG A 105 -4.76 2.63 -11.81
C ARG A 105 -3.88 2.32 -10.59
N GLY A 106 -3.48 3.34 -9.83
CA GLY A 106 -2.67 3.16 -8.62
C GLY A 106 -3.43 2.45 -7.48
N ILE A 107 -4.69 2.83 -7.28
CA ILE A 107 -5.58 2.17 -6.30
C ILE A 107 -5.83 0.71 -6.72
N HIS A 108 -6.12 0.47 -8.00
CA HIS A 108 -6.36 -0.87 -8.55
C HIS A 108 -5.12 -1.76 -8.47
N ALA A 109 -3.93 -1.22 -8.75
CA ALA A 109 -2.67 -1.92 -8.55
C ALA A 109 -2.44 -2.32 -7.08
N SER A 110 -3.01 -1.56 -6.14
CA SER A 110 -2.93 -1.80 -4.69
C SER A 110 -4.08 -2.65 -4.14
N ARG A 111 -5.03 -3.10 -5.00
CA ARG A 111 -6.26 -3.81 -4.57
C ARG A 111 -6.01 -5.07 -3.75
N GLN A 112 -4.90 -5.78 -4.01
CA GLN A 112 -4.54 -6.98 -3.28
C GLN A 112 -4.18 -6.64 -1.83
N LEU A 113 -3.37 -5.59 -1.62
CA LEU A 113 -3.01 -5.11 -0.28
C LEU A 113 -4.25 -4.65 0.50
N ILE A 114 -5.15 -3.95 -0.19
CA ILE A 114 -6.45 -3.55 0.37
C ILE A 114 -7.24 -4.77 0.80
N THR A 115 -7.38 -5.78 -0.07
CA THR A 115 -8.17 -6.99 0.19
C THR A 115 -7.63 -7.80 1.37
N VAL A 116 -6.31 -7.91 1.50
CA VAL A 116 -5.66 -8.58 2.65
C VAL A 116 -5.92 -7.83 3.96
N GLY A 117 -5.99 -6.50 3.92
CA GLY A 117 -6.26 -5.67 5.10
C GLY A 117 -7.74 -5.49 5.44
N LEU A 118 -8.65 -5.90 4.57
CA LEU A 118 -10.09 -5.78 4.80
C LEU A 118 -10.60 -6.91 5.71
N ARG A 119 -11.48 -6.54 6.63
CA ARG A 119 -12.21 -7.46 7.49
C ARG A 119 -13.68 -7.09 7.57
N TRP A 120 -14.52 -8.08 7.83
CA TRP A 120 -15.91 -7.90 8.18
C TRP A 120 -16.02 -7.26 9.57
N ARG A 121 -16.93 -6.29 9.70
CA ARG A 121 -17.41 -5.83 10.99
C ARG A 121 -18.68 -6.61 11.31
N VAL A 122 -18.61 -7.48 12.32
CA VAL A 122 -19.74 -8.33 12.70
C VAL A 122 -20.86 -7.47 13.29
N GLY A 123 -22.02 -7.51 12.64
CA GLY A 123 -23.31 -6.99 13.13
C GLY A 123 -24.19 -8.15 13.58
N SER A 124 -25.27 -8.45 12.84
CA SER A 124 -26.12 -9.64 13.12
C SER A 124 -25.45 -10.98 12.78
N GLY A 125 -24.46 -10.98 11.88
CA GLY A 125 -23.70 -12.19 11.51
C GLY A 125 -24.37 -13.10 10.46
N GLU A 126 -25.65 -12.89 10.13
CA GLU A 126 -26.43 -13.76 9.22
C GLU A 126 -25.84 -13.97 7.82
N LYS A 127 -25.07 -12.98 7.32
CA LYS A 127 -24.47 -13.00 5.98
C LYS A 127 -23.00 -13.43 5.96
N ILE A 128 -22.42 -13.76 7.12
CA ILE A 128 -21.00 -14.08 7.24
C ILE A 128 -20.81 -15.59 7.06
N GLN A 129 -19.99 -15.98 6.08
CA GLN A 129 -19.55 -17.36 5.95
C GLN A 129 -18.36 -17.60 6.88
N VAL A 130 -18.62 -18.19 8.05
CA VAL A 130 -17.67 -18.37 9.16
C VAL A 130 -16.28 -18.81 8.70
N TRP A 131 -16.19 -19.77 7.79
CA TRP A 131 -14.92 -20.35 7.32
C TRP A 131 -14.28 -19.63 6.13
N LYS A 132 -15.06 -18.86 5.36
CA LYS A 132 -14.58 -18.27 4.09
C LYS A 132 -14.27 -16.78 4.23
N ASP A 133 -15.02 -16.08 5.07
CA ASP A 133 -14.93 -14.63 5.22
C ASP A 133 -13.89 -14.19 6.27
N PRO A 134 -13.16 -13.10 6.02
CA PRO A 134 -12.23 -12.53 6.99
C PRO A 134 -12.99 -11.72 8.05
N TRP A 135 -13.44 -12.34 9.15
CA TRP A 135 -14.20 -11.67 10.23
C TRP A 135 -13.51 -11.68 11.60
N ILE A 136 -12.43 -12.43 11.77
CA ILE A 136 -11.69 -12.55 13.04
C ILE A 136 -10.83 -11.31 13.29
N THR A 137 -10.66 -10.92 14.55
CA THR A 137 -9.86 -9.74 14.96
C THR A 137 -8.37 -10.04 15.11
N ARG A 138 -8.00 -11.32 15.33
CA ARG A 138 -6.62 -11.80 15.32
C ARG A 138 -6.07 -11.74 13.90
N GLY A 139 -4.78 -11.43 13.78
CA GLY A 139 -4.11 -10.90 12.59
C GLY A 139 -4.41 -11.54 11.22
N PRO A 140 -3.89 -10.96 10.12
CA PRO A 140 -4.12 -11.47 8.77
C PRO A 140 -3.81 -12.97 8.68
N PRO A 141 -4.64 -13.79 8.01
CA PRO A 141 -5.69 -13.42 7.06
C PRO A 141 -7.09 -13.14 7.66
N PHE A 142 -7.23 -12.99 8.99
CA PHE A 142 -8.52 -12.73 9.66
C PHE A 142 -9.57 -13.85 9.49
N LYS A 143 -9.13 -15.07 9.18
CA LYS A 143 -9.99 -16.26 9.00
C LYS A 143 -9.71 -17.31 10.07
N PRO A 144 -10.66 -18.22 10.37
CA PRO A 144 -10.39 -19.38 11.21
C PRO A 144 -9.28 -20.25 10.60
N ILE A 145 -8.44 -20.85 11.45
CA ILE A 145 -7.44 -21.85 11.09
C ILE A 145 -8.14 -23.20 10.91
#